data_AF-H1DHM0-F1
#
_entry.id   AF-H1DHM0-F1
#
_cell.length_a   1.000
_cell.length_b   1.000
_cell.length_c   1.000
_cell.angle_alpha   90.00
_cell.angle_beta   90.00
_cell.angle_gamma   90.00
#
_symmetry.space_group_name_H-M   'P 1'
#
loop_
_entity.id
_entity.type
_entity.pdbx_description
1 polymer ?
#
loop_
_entity_poly.entity_id
_entity_poly.type
_entity_poly.pdbx_seq_one_letter_code
_entity_poly.pdbx_strand_id
1 'polypeptide(L)'
;MDKKYYNELNQRIQASGKSWLAGETSISLLPEFQRRLHLGYIPEEGEWTDKELEEQALLNLKKHLLTDDLPVCVDWRNYKGNNYVTTVKDQGSCGSCVAFGVVATLEARMRVIMQAPVKQSSGILPLLSEAQLFFCGGGAVGASCGKGWSAEPALKYCQESGLAPDNCFPYQPKDQSCILPGDWEQKITKVGRFHKINDPTAMKQWLSEKGPLVTRFNVYDDFYSYKKGVYHRVSQKLEGGHCISCIGYDEHQKAWICKNSWGKAWGIDGFFLIGYGECGIDASMWAVDSFSEFYPLYPGILLRDNFKDFGQVPVAGTLTTSPDIIPYGKEVINNPEKELKEKWFADCGKDLLANVGNYIYMRAFNLNTIEEDVKFHLYYSPASLLMYPGKWKDNALKTSSGQAYAEAKGVNQGEIVVASDSFCWKPAIIKDDHYCLVGRVETASHPNPIPELEQIPDFAKFISENPGFAWRNVSVVSKDIPDYSITLDYDQGKTTESMYFVITCLNCARGASVELTCGSTLPKPTINIPKRKIDSSDFVIGVESKIPAEFTGKLIFNYWKEKAKAIEEWQIRISAFYLSEQNNTLHSCYAIPIEGSKGPKKGILIGDYTIKSSDIKK
;
A
#
# COMPACT_ATOMS: atom_id res chain seq x y z
N MET A 1 -24.44 37.78 -20.20
CA MET A 1 -24.42 37.66 -21.68
C MET A 1 -25.77 37.09 -22.12
N ASP A 2 -26.23 37.39 -23.34
CA ASP A 2 -27.49 36.85 -23.88
C ASP A 2 -27.28 35.45 -24.49
N LYS A 3 -28.31 34.57 -24.48
CA LYS A 3 -28.32 33.25 -25.14
C LYS A 3 -27.84 33.31 -26.59
N LYS A 4 -28.08 34.44 -27.25
CA LYS A 4 -27.58 34.74 -28.60
C LYS A 4 -26.06 34.60 -28.72
N TYR A 5 -25.29 35.10 -27.75
CA TYR A 5 -23.82 35.02 -27.77
C TYR A 5 -23.32 33.57 -27.79
N TYR A 6 -23.86 32.72 -26.92
CA TYR A 6 -23.44 31.31 -26.85
C TYR A 6 -23.83 30.54 -28.12
N ASN A 7 -24.97 30.85 -28.72
CA ASN A 7 -25.38 30.25 -29.99
C ASN A 7 -24.42 30.65 -31.12
N GLU A 8 -24.06 31.93 -31.24
CA GLU A 8 -23.12 32.42 -32.24
C GLU A 8 -21.70 31.85 -32.01
N LEU A 9 -21.26 31.75 -30.76
CA LEU A 9 -19.98 31.13 -30.41
C LEU A 9 -19.97 29.64 -30.80
N ASN A 10 -21.02 28.89 -30.46
CA ASN A 10 -21.13 27.48 -30.83
C ASN A 10 -21.20 27.26 -32.35
N GLN A 11 -21.83 28.16 -33.10
CA GLN A 11 -21.80 28.13 -34.57
C GLN A 11 -20.37 28.32 -35.10
N ARG A 12 -19.59 29.26 -34.55
CA ARG A 12 -18.18 29.46 -34.93
C ARG A 12 -17.30 28.26 -34.60
N ILE A 13 -17.52 27.63 -33.44
CA ILE A 13 -16.81 26.42 -33.03
C ILE A 13 -17.09 25.28 -34.03
N GLN A 14 -18.36 25.05 -34.35
CA GLN A 14 -18.76 24.02 -35.32
C GLN A 14 -18.22 24.31 -36.73
N ALA A 15 -18.33 25.56 -37.20
CA ALA A 15 -17.80 25.98 -38.49
C ALA A 15 -16.28 25.81 -38.60
N SER A 16 -15.56 25.84 -37.47
CA SER A 16 -14.11 25.61 -37.39
C SER A 16 -13.74 24.12 -37.26
N GLY A 17 -14.71 23.22 -37.34
CA GLY A 17 -14.48 21.77 -37.19
C GLY A 17 -14.07 21.34 -35.78
N LYS A 18 -14.30 22.17 -34.75
CA LYS A 18 -13.94 21.89 -33.36
C LYS A 18 -15.14 21.32 -32.60
N SER A 19 -14.88 20.58 -31.52
CA SER A 19 -15.87 19.72 -30.84
C SER A 19 -16.21 20.13 -29.40
N TRP A 20 -15.78 21.31 -28.95
CA TRP A 20 -16.12 21.79 -27.61
C TRP A 20 -17.43 22.57 -27.59
N LEU A 21 -18.03 22.68 -26.41
CA LEU A 21 -19.31 23.37 -26.21
C LEU A 21 -19.09 24.61 -25.33
N ALA A 22 -19.50 25.75 -25.83
CA ALA A 22 -19.61 26.98 -25.07
C ALA A 22 -21.01 27.11 -24.45
N GLY A 23 -21.09 27.71 -23.27
CA GLY A 23 -22.33 28.01 -22.60
C GLY A 23 -22.12 28.87 -21.36
N GLU A 24 -23.22 29.10 -20.65
CA GLU A 24 -23.20 29.87 -19.41
C GLU A 24 -22.43 29.13 -18.30
N THR A 25 -21.49 29.84 -17.69
CA THR A 25 -20.63 29.40 -16.58
C THR A 25 -20.62 30.45 -15.46
N SER A 26 -20.17 30.04 -14.28
CA SER A 26 -19.92 30.95 -13.14
C SER A 26 -19.03 32.14 -13.51
N ILE A 27 -18.09 31.97 -14.43
CA ILE A 27 -17.14 33.02 -14.84
C ILE A 27 -17.70 33.89 -15.96
N SER A 28 -18.35 33.30 -16.97
CA SER A 28 -18.90 34.05 -18.11
C SER A 28 -19.99 35.07 -17.70
N LEU A 29 -20.63 34.84 -16.55
CA LEU A 29 -21.65 35.72 -15.99
C LEU A 29 -21.08 36.94 -15.26
N LEU A 30 -19.80 36.91 -14.88
CA LEU A 30 -19.18 38.00 -14.14
C LEU A 30 -18.92 39.21 -15.05
N PRO A 31 -18.90 40.44 -14.49
CA PRO A 31 -18.37 41.62 -15.18
C PRO A 31 -16.94 41.42 -15.68
N GLU A 32 -16.55 42.10 -16.76
CA GLU A 32 -15.24 41.91 -17.40
C GLU A 32 -14.06 42.11 -16.43
N PHE A 33 -14.12 43.14 -15.57
CA PHE A 33 -13.06 43.38 -14.60
C PHE A 33 -12.92 42.22 -13.59
N GLN A 34 -14.02 41.59 -13.18
CA GLN A 34 -13.97 40.43 -12.28
C GLN A 34 -13.47 39.17 -13.00
N ARG A 35 -13.80 38.99 -14.28
CA ARG A 35 -13.25 37.89 -15.08
C ARG A 35 -11.74 37.99 -15.20
N ARG A 36 -11.20 39.19 -15.47
CA ARG A 36 -9.75 39.40 -15.55
C ARG A 36 -9.02 39.13 -14.23
N LEU A 37 -9.67 39.35 -13.08
CA LEU A 37 -9.11 38.98 -11.78
C LEU A 37 -9.07 37.45 -11.53
N HIS A 38 -9.64 36.63 -12.40
CA HIS A 38 -9.43 35.17 -12.36
C HIS A 38 -8.15 34.74 -13.09
N LEU A 39 -7.53 35.67 -13.81
CA LEU A 39 -6.22 35.55 -14.43
C LEU A 39 -5.17 36.21 -13.52
N GLY A 40 -3.90 36.05 -13.83
CA GLY A 40 -2.84 36.66 -13.03
C GLY A 40 -1.51 35.95 -13.12
N TYR A 41 -1.27 35.19 -14.19
CA TYR A 41 0.09 34.78 -14.50
C TYR A 41 0.82 35.97 -15.12
N ILE A 42 1.94 36.36 -14.53
CA ILE A 42 2.86 37.35 -15.06
C ILE A 42 4.14 36.61 -15.47
N PRO A 43 4.62 36.72 -16.72
CA PRO A 43 5.94 36.21 -17.09
C PRO A 43 7.05 37.00 -16.40
N GLU A 44 8.05 36.31 -15.83
CA GLU A 44 9.27 36.95 -15.32
C GLU A 44 10.16 37.47 -16.46
N GLU A 45 11.13 38.31 -16.13
CA GLU A 45 12.18 38.71 -17.07
C GLU A 45 12.92 37.47 -17.60
N GLY A 46 12.95 37.31 -18.93
CA GLY A 46 13.53 36.16 -19.61
C GLY A 46 12.57 34.99 -19.85
N GLU A 47 11.34 35.03 -19.35
CA GLU A 47 10.28 34.11 -19.80
C GLU A 47 9.68 34.55 -21.14
N TRP A 48 9.16 33.58 -21.89
CA TRP A 48 8.49 33.86 -23.16
C TRP A 48 7.31 34.82 -22.98
N THR A 49 7.21 35.79 -23.87
CA THR A 49 5.97 36.56 -24.07
C THR A 49 4.81 35.62 -24.43
N ASP A 50 3.57 36.10 -24.29
CA ASP A 50 2.37 35.30 -24.64
C ASP A 50 2.42 34.79 -26.10
N LYS A 51 3.01 35.59 -27.01
CA LYS A 51 3.18 35.21 -28.41
C LYS A 51 4.23 34.12 -28.59
N GLU A 52 5.41 34.29 -27.99
CA GLU A 52 6.50 33.30 -28.06
C GLU A 52 6.10 31.98 -27.42
N LEU A 53 5.30 32.02 -26.35
CA LEU A 53 4.73 30.84 -25.71
C LEU A 53 3.87 30.03 -26.71
N GLU A 54 2.96 30.69 -27.42
CA GLU A 54 2.13 30.01 -28.43
C GLU A 54 2.94 29.51 -29.62
N GLU A 55 3.93 30.27 -30.10
CA GLU A 55 4.84 29.83 -31.15
C GLU A 55 5.60 28.56 -30.74
N GLN A 56 6.08 28.49 -29.49
CA GLN A 56 6.77 27.32 -28.97
C GLN A 56 5.84 26.11 -28.82
N ALA A 57 4.60 26.30 -28.37
CA ALA A 57 3.59 25.22 -28.32
C ALA A 57 3.28 24.66 -29.73
N LEU A 58 3.18 25.52 -30.75
CA LEU A 58 3.01 25.09 -32.14
C LEU A 58 4.21 24.32 -32.68
N LEU A 59 5.43 24.67 -32.26
CA LEU A 59 6.62 23.87 -32.57
C LEU A 59 6.57 22.50 -31.88
N ASN A 60 6.13 22.47 -30.63
CA ASN A 60 5.98 21.24 -29.86
C ASN A 60 4.87 20.34 -30.43
N LEU A 61 3.78 20.90 -30.97
CA LEU A 61 2.71 20.14 -31.64
C LEU A 61 3.25 19.14 -32.69
N LYS A 62 4.30 19.52 -33.42
CA LYS A 62 4.95 18.66 -34.42
C LYS A 62 5.68 17.45 -33.82
N LYS A 63 5.98 17.49 -32.52
CA LYS A 63 6.65 16.44 -31.75
C LYS A 63 5.69 15.56 -30.97
N HIS A 64 4.38 15.80 -31.01
CA HIS A 64 3.41 14.87 -30.43
C HIS A 64 3.35 13.60 -31.29
N LEU A 65 4.26 12.69 -31.02
CA LEU A 65 4.27 11.34 -31.56
C LEU A 65 3.54 10.42 -30.58
N LEU A 66 2.78 9.47 -31.13
CA LEU A 66 2.36 8.29 -30.38
C LEU A 66 3.62 7.46 -30.14
N THR A 67 3.97 7.24 -28.89
CA THR A 67 5.05 6.35 -28.50
C THR A 67 4.42 5.05 -28.01
N ASP A 68 4.79 3.92 -28.62
CA ASP A 68 4.21 2.61 -28.29
C ASP A 68 4.39 2.20 -26.82
N ASP A 69 5.36 2.82 -26.12
CA ASP A 69 5.71 2.53 -24.73
C ASP A 69 4.91 3.35 -23.68
N LEU A 70 4.17 4.39 -24.09
CA LEU A 70 3.41 5.22 -23.14
C LEU A 70 1.92 4.85 -23.12
N PRO A 71 1.23 4.94 -21.95
CA PRO A 71 -0.21 4.76 -21.89
C PRO A 71 -0.94 5.74 -22.82
N VAL A 72 -1.98 5.26 -23.50
CA VAL A 72 -2.80 6.05 -24.43
C VAL A 72 -3.60 7.16 -23.71
N CYS A 73 -3.94 6.94 -22.44
CA CYS A 73 -4.66 7.89 -21.61
C CYS A 73 -4.13 7.81 -20.18
N VAL A 74 -3.88 8.98 -19.57
CA VAL A 74 -3.49 9.13 -18.17
C VAL A 74 -4.41 10.17 -17.57
N ASP A 75 -5.10 9.82 -16.48
CA ASP A 75 -5.89 10.76 -15.70
C ASP A 75 -5.68 10.47 -14.21
N TRP A 76 -5.01 11.38 -13.49
CA TRP A 76 -4.72 11.19 -12.07
C TRP A 76 -5.94 11.25 -11.15
N ARG A 77 -7.12 11.58 -11.68
CA ARG A 77 -8.41 11.39 -10.97
C ARG A 77 -8.82 9.91 -10.90
N ASN A 78 -8.31 9.09 -11.81
CA ASN A 78 -8.53 7.65 -11.85
C ASN A 78 -7.32 6.94 -12.48
N TYR A 79 -6.19 6.96 -11.77
CA TYR A 79 -4.98 6.28 -12.18
C TYR A 79 -4.95 4.88 -11.57
N LYS A 80 -5.12 3.85 -12.40
CA LYS A 80 -5.17 2.44 -11.98
C LYS A 80 -6.20 2.18 -10.86
N GLY A 81 -7.37 2.82 -10.95
CA GLY A 81 -8.46 2.68 -9.97
C GLY A 81 -8.34 3.61 -8.75
N ASN A 82 -7.34 4.49 -8.70
CA ASN A 82 -7.07 5.37 -7.56
C ASN A 82 -7.13 6.85 -7.97
N ASN A 83 -7.71 7.69 -7.12
CA ASN A 83 -7.73 9.14 -7.31
C ASN A 83 -6.60 9.79 -6.50
N TYR A 84 -5.73 10.58 -7.13
CA TYR A 84 -4.64 11.32 -6.46
C TYR A 84 -4.85 12.83 -6.48
N VAL A 85 -5.90 13.31 -7.14
CA VAL A 85 -6.18 14.73 -7.35
C VAL A 85 -7.23 15.20 -6.34
N THR A 86 -6.86 16.20 -5.52
CA THR A 86 -7.76 16.81 -4.53
C THR A 86 -8.95 17.51 -5.20
N THR A 87 -10.00 17.80 -4.43
CA THR A 87 -11.17 18.52 -4.96
C THR A 87 -10.79 19.86 -5.59
N VAL A 88 -11.52 20.28 -6.62
CA VAL A 88 -11.37 21.62 -7.20
C VAL A 88 -11.72 22.69 -6.16
N LYS A 89 -10.84 23.68 -6.03
CA LYS A 89 -11.00 24.88 -5.21
C LYS A 89 -11.38 26.08 -6.09
N ASP A 90 -11.64 27.22 -5.47
CA ASP A 90 -12.04 28.46 -6.16
C ASP A 90 -11.16 29.64 -5.68
N GLN A 91 -10.41 30.24 -6.60
CA GLN A 91 -9.58 31.41 -6.32
C GLN A 91 -10.41 32.71 -6.24
N GLY A 92 -11.65 32.69 -6.73
CA GLY A 92 -12.50 33.88 -6.85
C GLY A 92 -11.90 35.00 -7.70
N SER A 93 -12.37 36.23 -7.49
CA SER A 93 -11.85 37.43 -8.18
C SER A 93 -10.53 37.92 -7.58
N CYS A 94 -9.53 37.05 -7.57
CA CYS A 94 -8.17 37.35 -7.15
C CYS A 94 -7.18 36.63 -8.07
N GLY A 95 -6.19 37.36 -8.60
CA GLY A 95 -5.23 36.87 -9.60
C GLY A 95 -4.17 35.90 -9.07
N SER A 96 -4.60 34.97 -8.23
CA SER A 96 -3.78 34.02 -7.47
C SER A 96 -3.70 32.64 -8.11
N CYS A 97 -4.07 32.51 -9.39
CA CYS A 97 -4.05 31.24 -10.14
C CYS A 97 -2.73 30.47 -9.99
N VAL A 98 -1.60 31.17 -9.92
CA VAL A 98 -0.27 30.58 -9.70
C VAL A 98 -0.22 29.76 -8.42
N ALA A 99 -0.73 30.28 -7.31
CA ALA A 99 -0.73 29.55 -6.05
C ALA A 99 -1.60 28.30 -6.13
N PHE A 100 -2.77 28.38 -6.76
CA PHE A 100 -3.66 27.23 -6.93
C PHE A 100 -3.09 26.16 -7.87
N GLY A 101 -2.50 26.55 -9.00
CA GLY A 101 -1.87 25.63 -9.96
C GLY A 101 -0.68 24.89 -9.34
N VAL A 102 0.16 25.61 -8.60
CA VAL A 102 1.31 25.05 -7.86
C VAL A 102 0.82 24.13 -6.74
N VAL A 103 -0.03 24.62 -5.83
CA VAL A 103 -0.52 23.82 -4.69
C VAL A 103 -1.27 22.57 -5.14
N ALA A 104 -2.15 22.66 -6.15
CA ALA A 104 -2.84 21.49 -6.67
C ALA A 104 -1.87 20.43 -7.22
N THR A 105 -0.77 20.86 -7.84
CA THR A 105 0.29 19.96 -8.32
C THR A 105 1.06 19.35 -7.16
N LEU A 106 1.45 20.14 -6.16
CA LEU A 106 2.15 19.65 -4.97
C LEU A 106 1.31 18.63 -4.21
N GLU A 107 0.05 18.94 -3.90
CA GLU A 107 -0.87 18.05 -3.21
C GLU A 107 -1.05 16.71 -3.93
N ALA A 108 -1.12 16.72 -5.27
CA ALA A 108 -1.20 15.51 -6.06
C ALA A 108 0.13 14.74 -6.08
N ARG A 109 1.26 15.43 -6.26
CA ARG A 109 2.60 14.83 -6.24
C ARG A 109 2.91 14.18 -4.89
N MET A 110 2.58 14.82 -3.77
CA MET A 110 2.66 14.23 -2.43
C MET A 110 1.92 12.90 -2.39
N ARG A 111 0.68 12.87 -2.88
CA ARG A 111 -0.16 11.66 -2.90
C ARG A 111 0.41 10.56 -3.80
N VAL A 112 0.97 10.92 -4.95
CA VAL A 112 1.59 9.96 -5.88
C VAL A 112 2.84 9.35 -5.27
N ILE A 113 3.74 10.16 -4.70
CA ILE A 113 4.97 9.67 -4.04
C ILE A 113 4.62 8.74 -2.88
N MET A 114 3.67 9.15 -2.05
CA MET A 114 3.25 8.39 -0.87
C MET A 114 2.31 7.22 -1.18
N GLN A 115 1.91 7.04 -2.46
CA GLN A 115 0.90 6.07 -2.86
C GLN A 115 -0.40 6.18 -2.02
N ALA A 116 -0.77 7.41 -1.65
CA ALA A 116 -1.87 7.73 -0.75
C ALA A 116 -3.00 8.43 -1.51
N PRO A 117 -3.90 7.68 -2.18
CA PRO A 117 -4.99 8.29 -2.92
C PRO A 117 -5.98 9.03 -2.02
N VAL A 118 -6.70 9.99 -2.60
CA VAL A 118 -7.81 10.70 -1.98
C VAL A 118 -8.92 9.70 -1.63
N LYS A 119 -9.02 9.33 -0.35
CA LYS A 119 -10.18 8.62 0.20
C LYS A 119 -10.90 9.55 1.18
N GLN A 120 -12.23 9.48 1.23
CA GLN A 120 -13.04 10.31 2.13
C GLN A 120 -12.67 10.13 3.62
N SER A 121 -12.02 9.02 3.97
CA SER A 121 -11.64 8.67 5.34
C SER A 121 -10.15 8.85 5.66
N SER A 122 -9.31 9.25 4.70
CA SER A 122 -7.86 9.35 4.91
C SER A 122 -7.39 10.79 4.83
N GLY A 123 -7.55 11.52 5.94
CA GLY A 123 -6.88 12.81 6.20
C GLY A 123 -5.36 12.69 6.43
N ILE A 124 -4.74 11.74 5.72
CA ILE A 124 -3.35 11.29 5.88
C ILE A 124 -2.36 12.37 5.40
N LEU A 125 -2.73 13.12 4.35
CA LEU A 125 -1.94 14.21 3.81
C LEU A 125 -2.75 15.52 3.89
N PRO A 126 -2.15 16.60 4.41
CA PRO A 126 -2.83 17.89 4.51
C PRO A 126 -3.12 18.45 3.12
N LEU A 127 -4.12 19.33 3.06
CA LEU A 127 -4.20 20.31 1.99
C LEU A 127 -3.20 21.43 2.32
N LEU A 128 -2.54 22.00 1.32
CA LEU A 128 -1.56 23.07 1.54
C LEU A 128 -2.21 24.44 1.37
N SER A 129 -1.65 25.46 2.01
CA SER A 129 -2.18 26.83 1.98
C SER A 129 -1.80 27.57 0.69
N GLU A 130 -2.77 27.80 -0.20
CA GLU A 130 -2.60 28.75 -1.31
C GLU A 130 -2.37 30.18 -0.82
N ALA A 131 -2.97 30.55 0.32
CA ALA A 131 -2.84 31.87 0.90
C ALA A 131 -1.41 32.18 1.30
N GLN A 132 -0.72 31.22 1.93
CA GLN A 132 0.68 31.36 2.30
C GLN A 132 1.51 31.56 1.05
N LEU A 133 1.37 30.67 0.07
CA LEU A 133 2.14 30.75 -1.16
C LEU A 133 1.97 32.13 -1.83
N PHE A 134 0.73 32.58 -2.00
CA PHE A 134 0.45 33.82 -2.72
C PHE A 134 0.76 35.09 -1.91
N PHE A 135 0.27 35.21 -0.68
CA PHE A 135 0.33 36.45 0.10
C PHE A 135 1.59 36.58 0.96
N CYS A 136 2.26 35.48 1.28
CA CYS A 136 3.58 35.53 1.93
C CYS A 136 4.69 35.51 0.87
N GLY A 137 4.72 34.47 0.03
CA GLY A 137 5.74 34.32 -1.02
C GLY A 137 5.62 35.40 -2.09
N GLY A 138 4.48 35.44 -2.79
CA GLY A 138 4.23 36.44 -3.82
C GLY A 138 4.14 37.86 -3.25
N GLY A 139 3.50 38.03 -2.09
CA GLY A 139 3.36 39.33 -1.43
C GLY A 139 4.71 39.98 -1.10
N ALA A 140 5.72 39.20 -0.72
CA ALA A 140 7.08 39.70 -0.46
C ALA A 140 7.75 40.32 -1.71
N VAL A 141 7.35 39.89 -2.91
CA VAL A 141 7.80 40.45 -4.20
C VAL A 141 6.75 41.33 -4.88
N GLY A 142 5.73 41.75 -4.13
CA GLY A 142 4.74 42.72 -4.59
C GLY A 142 3.55 42.14 -5.35
N ALA A 143 3.35 40.81 -5.35
CA ALA A 143 2.13 40.19 -5.84
C ALA A 143 0.92 40.62 -5.00
N SER A 144 -0.22 40.76 -5.66
CA SER A 144 -1.52 41.03 -5.05
C SER A 144 -2.62 40.49 -5.96
N CYS A 145 -3.86 40.45 -5.49
CA CYS A 145 -5.00 39.99 -6.28
C CYS A 145 -5.15 40.74 -7.62
N GLY A 146 -4.74 42.01 -7.69
CA GLY A 146 -4.80 42.81 -8.92
C GLY A 146 -3.54 42.75 -9.79
N LYS A 147 -2.43 42.21 -9.29
CA LYS A 147 -1.16 42.12 -10.03
C LYS A 147 -0.91 40.73 -10.55
N GLY A 148 -1.10 39.70 -9.72
CA GLY A 148 -0.73 38.33 -10.05
C GLY A 148 0.71 37.98 -9.68
N TRP A 149 1.18 36.83 -10.16
CA TRP A 149 2.51 36.30 -9.86
C TRP A 149 2.97 35.30 -10.94
N SER A 150 4.06 34.57 -10.69
CA SER A 150 4.77 33.75 -11.68
C SER A 150 5.10 32.37 -11.10
N ALA A 151 5.06 31.31 -11.90
CA ALA A 151 5.17 29.93 -11.38
C ALA A 151 6.57 29.57 -10.85
N GLU A 152 7.63 30.03 -11.50
CA GLU A 152 9.00 29.67 -11.09
C GLU A 152 9.40 30.27 -9.73
N PRO A 153 9.19 31.57 -9.44
CA PRO A 153 9.35 32.12 -8.09
C PRO A 153 8.47 31.45 -7.04
N ALA A 154 7.24 31.06 -7.41
CA ALA A 154 6.35 30.33 -6.49
C ALA A 154 6.93 28.96 -6.11
N LEU A 155 7.45 28.20 -7.09
CA LEU A 155 8.13 26.93 -6.83
C LEU A 155 9.43 27.11 -6.03
N LYS A 156 10.18 28.20 -6.25
CA LYS A 156 11.36 28.56 -5.42
C LYS A 156 10.95 28.82 -3.98
N TYR A 157 9.86 29.56 -3.73
CA TYR A 157 9.34 29.75 -2.37
C TYR A 157 8.96 28.41 -1.72
N CYS A 158 8.28 27.52 -2.46
CA CYS A 158 7.98 26.17 -1.97
C CYS A 158 9.25 25.35 -1.67
N GLN A 159 10.35 25.59 -2.38
CA GLN A 159 11.64 24.94 -2.17
C GLN A 159 12.42 25.53 -0.99
N GLU A 160 12.32 26.83 -0.73
CA GLU A 160 13.09 27.53 0.29
C GLU A 160 12.38 27.60 1.66
N SER A 161 11.08 27.89 1.66
CA SER A 161 10.27 28.06 2.86
C SER A 161 9.30 26.90 3.12
N GLY A 162 8.88 26.20 2.08
CA GLY A 162 7.81 25.20 2.18
C GLY A 162 6.43 25.80 2.43
N LEU A 163 5.41 24.95 2.46
CA LEU A 163 4.01 25.33 2.70
C LEU A 163 3.45 24.58 3.90
N ALA A 164 2.81 25.32 4.80
CA ALA A 164 2.02 24.77 5.88
C ALA A 164 0.64 24.28 5.38
N PRO A 165 -0.09 23.49 6.19
CA PRO A 165 -1.45 23.10 5.88
C PRO A 165 -2.37 24.32 5.70
N ASP A 166 -3.40 24.15 4.88
CA ASP A 166 -4.41 25.18 4.59
C ASP A 166 -5.03 25.79 5.86
N ASN A 167 -5.21 24.99 6.92
CA ASN A 167 -5.76 25.48 8.19
C ASN A 167 -4.83 26.44 8.96
N CYS A 168 -3.53 26.48 8.65
CA CYS A 168 -2.60 27.45 9.23
C CYS A 168 -2.83 28.85 8.67
N PHE A 169 -3.19 28.95 7.39
CA PHE A 169 -3.53 30.22 6.77
C PHE A 169 -4.55 30.00 5.65
N PRO A 170 -5.86 30.01 5.98
CA PRO A 170 -6.90 29.74 5.00
C PRO A 170 -6.98 30.82 3.92
N TYR A 171 -7.29 30.39 2.69
CA TYR A 171 -7.45 31.31 1.57
C TYR A 171 -8.74 32.14 1.65
N GLN A 172 -8.64 33.42 1.29
CA GLN A 172 -9.77 34.28 0.96
C GLN A 172 -9.49 35.02 -0.36
N PRO A 173 -10.50 35.25 -1.21
CA PRO A 173 -10.34 35.88 -2.54
C PRO A 173 -10.21 37.41 -2.44
N LYS A 174 -9.26 37.88 -1.61
CA LYS A 174 -8.93 39.30 -1.39
C LYS A 174 -7.49 39.39 -0.88
N ASP A 175 -6.87 40.57 -0.99
CA ASP A 175 -5.54 40.79 -0.44
C ASP A 175 -5.51 40.51 1.08
N GLN A 176 -4.67 39.56 1.49
CA GLN A 176 -4.47 39.19 2.88
C GLN A 176 -3.06 39.60 3.33
N SER A 177 -2.94 40.14 4.54
CA SER A 177 -1.63 40.28 5.16
C SER A 177 -1.09 38.90 5.54
N CYS A 178 0.19 38.63 5.24
CA CYS A 178 0.83 37.38 5.61
C CYS A 178 0.90 37.24 7.14
N ILE A 179 0.05 36.39 7.72
CA ILE A 179 0.00 36.10 9.15
C ILE A 179 -0.09 34.59 9.32
N LEU A 180 1.01 33.97 9.73
CA LEU A 180 1.12 32.54 10.00
C LEU A 180 1.17 32.29 11.52
N PRO A 181 0.65 31.14 12.01
CA PRO A 181 0.75 30.78 13.43
C PRO A 181 2.20 30.52 13.82
N GLY A 182 2.59 30.81 15.07
CA GLY A 182 4.00 30.76 15.49
C GLY A 182 4.71 29.40 15.34
N ASP A 183 3.96 28.30 15.16
CA ASP A 183 4.48 26.94 14.98
C ASP A 183 4.40 26.44 13.53
N TRP A 184 4.09 27.30 12.55
CA TRP A 184 3.86 26.90 11.16
C TRP A 184 5.07 26.21 10.51
N GLU A 185 6.30 26.62 10.85
CA GLU A 185 7.54 26.07 10.31
C GLU A 185 7.74 24.61 10.67
N GLN A 186 7.12 24.14 11.75
CA GLN A 186 7.15 22.73 12.16
C GLN A 186 6.15 21.88 11.36
N LYS A 187 5.34 22.51 10.50
CA LYS A 187 4.24 21.90 9.75
C LYS A 187 4.43 21.97 8.24
N ILE A 188 5.64 22.21 7.76
CA ILE A 188 5.85 22.50 6.34
C ILE A 188 6.00 21.25 5.48
N THR A 189 5.49 21.33 4.26
CA THR A 189 5.91 20.48 3.14
C THR A 189 6.77 21.32 2.20
N LYS A 190 8.01 20.89 1.96
CA LYS A 190 9.03 21.64 1.23
C LYS A 190 9.44 20.91 -0.02
N VAL A 191 9.44 21.62 -1.15
CA VAL A 191 9.93 21.07 -2.42
C VAL A 191 11.43 20.83 -2.31
N GLY A 192 11.90 19.67 -2.74
CA GLY A 192 13.32 19.33 -2.76
C GLY A 192 13.95 19.81 -4.05
N ARG A 193 13.46 19.28 -5.17
CA ARG A 193 13.88 19.66 -6.52
C ARG A 193 12.68 19.81 -7.43
N PHE A 194 12.75 20.80 -8.32
CA PHE A 194 11.85 20.95 -9.46
C PHE A 194 12.65 21.35 -10.70
N HIS A 195 12.10 21.13 -11.88
CA HIS A 195 12.68 21.57 -13.15
C HIS A 195 11.61 21.85 -14.21
N LYS A 196 12.00 22.51 -15.29
CA LYS A 196 11.13 22.84 -16.42
C LYS A 196 11.32 21.79 -17.54
N ILE A 197 10.23 21.26 -18.06
CA ILE A 197 10.18 20.33 -19.19
C ILE A 197 9.62 21.08 -20.39
N ASN A 198 10.32 21.04 -21.53
CA ASN A 198 9.93 21.75 -22.77
C ASN A 198 9.59 20.80 -23.93
N ASP A 199 9.74 19.48 -23.73
CA ASP A 199 9.43 18.46 -24.74
C ASP A 199 8.13 17.75 -24.39
N PRO A 200 7.14 17.69 -25.30
CA PRO A 200 5.84 17.10 -25.01
C PRO A 200 5.89 15.58 -24.78
N THR A 201 6.85 14.87 -25.37
CA THR A 201 7.03 13.44 -25.11
C THR A 201 7.52 13.25 -23.67
N ALA A 202 8.49 14.05 -23.23
CA ALA A 202 8.95 14.04 -21.84
C ALA A 202 7.84 14.47 -20.85
N MET A 203 6.97 15.42 -21.22
CA MET A 203 5.80 15.79 -20.40
C MET A 203 4.83 14.61 -20.23
N LYS A 204 4.50 13.90 -21.33
CA LYS A 204 3.63 12.70 -21.27
C LYS A 204 4.28 11.60 -20.45
N GLN A 205 5.57 11.34 -20.67
CA GLN A 205 6.32 10.36 -19.88
C GLN A 205 6.24 10.70 -18.39
N TRP A 206 6.54 11.94 -18.02
CA TRP A 206 6.42 12.41 -16.64
C TRP A 206 5.01 12.21 -16.08
N LEU A 207 3.97 12.64 -16.81
CA LEU A 207 2.58 12.48 -16.37
C LEU A 207 2.23 11.00 -16.17
N SER A 208 2.73 10.11 -17.02
CA SER A 208 2.44 8.68 -16.94
C SER A 208 3.11 7.96 -15.76
N GLU A 209 4.26 8.46 -15.30
CA GLU A 209 5.11 7.80 -14.30
C GLU A 209 5.11 8.50 -12.93
N LYS A 210 5.06 9.84 -12.94
CA LYS A 210 5.39 10.68 -11.78
C LYS A 210 4.20 11.52 -11.30
N GLY A 211 3.28 11.94 -12.15
CA GLY A 211 2.12 12.72 -11.68
C GLY A 211 1.95 14.07 -12.34
N PRO A 212 1.03 14.89 -11.83
CA PRO A 212 0.69 16.19 -12.39
C PRO A 212 1.88 17.16 -12.52
N LEU A 213 1.73 18.10 -13.45
CA LEU A 213 2.69 19.17 -13.78
C LEU A 213 2.04 20.54 -13.56
N VAL A 214 2.82 21.53 -13.13
CA VAL A 214 2.38 22.93 -13.17
C VAL A 214 2.53 23.44 -14.59
N THR A 215 1.54 24.16 -15.12
CA THR A 215 1.70 24.84 -16.41
C THR A 215 0.93 26.14 -16.47
N ARG A 216 1.21 26.94 -17.50
CA ARG A 216 0.46 28.13 -17.85
C ARG A 216 -0.04 28.05 -19.28
N PHE A 217 -1.04 28.86 -19.59
CA PHE A 217 -1.49 29.10 -20.95
C PHE A 217 -2.14 30.48 -21.08
N ASN A 218 -2.30 30.92 -22.31
CA ASN A 218 -3.00 32.15 -22.65
C ASN A 218 -4.51 31.93 -22.63
N VAL A 219 -5.23 32.77 -21.89
CA VAL A 219 -6.69 32.75 -21.85
C VAL A 219 -7.25 33.75 -22.84
N TYR A 220 -8.19 33.28 -23.65
CA TYR A 220 -9.00 34.08 -24.57
C TYR A 220 -10.43 34.19 -24.03
N ASP A 221 -11.17 35.21 -24.45
CA ASP A 221 -12.50 35.53 -23.90
C ASP A 221 -13.55 34.41 -24.07
N ASP A 222 -13.42 33.58 -25.10
CA ASP A 222 -14.28 32.42 -25.36
C ASP A 222 -14.08 31.29 -24.32
N PHE A 223 -12.88 31.17 -23.74
CA PHE A 223 -12.58 30.17 -22.72
C PHE A 223 -13.41 30.33 -21.44
N TYR A 224 -13.78 31.56 -21.06
CA TYR A 224 -14.66 31.79 -19.91
C TYR A 224 -15.99 31.03 -20.03
N SER A 225 -16.43 30.76 -21.27
CA SER A 225 -17.69 30.08 -21.59
C SER A 225 -17.53 28.57 -21.78
N TYR A 226 -16.35 27.99 -21.55
CA TYR A 226 -16.12 26.56 -21.73
C TYR A 226 -17.01 25.70 -20.81
N LYS A 227 -17.72 24.72 -21.38
CA LYS A 227 -18.51 23.72 -20.64
C LYS A 227 -17.95 22.31 -20.72
N LYS A 228 -17.57 21.86 -21.91
CA LYS A 228 -17.07 20.48 -22.15
C LYS A 228 -16.42 20.32 -23.52
N GLY A 229 -15.77 19.17 -23.73
CA GLY A 229 -15.07 18.80 -24.96
C GLY A 229 -13.61 19.28 -24.96
N VAL A 230 -12.91 19.15 -26.08
CA VAL A 230 -11.52 19.59 -26.20
C VAL A 230 -11.47 21.04 -26.66
N TYR A 231 -11.12 21.95 -25.75
CA TYR A 231 -11.00 23.36 -26.03
C TYR A 231 -9.95 23.62 -27.11
N HIS A 232 -10.35 24.37 -28.12
CA HIS A 232 -9.51 24.94 -29.15
C HIS A 232 -9.98 26.37 -29.36
N ARG A 233 -9.05 27.33 -29.31
CA ARG A 233 -9.39 28.74 -29.38
C ARG A 233 -10.09 29.08 -30.71
N VAL A 234 -11.20 29.81 -30.64
CA VAL A 234 -11.84 30.41 -31.83
C VAL A 234 -11.89 31.94 -31.76
N SER A 235 -11.65 32.52 -30.58
CA SER A 235 -11.50 33.95 -30.42
C SER A 235 -10.08 34.45 -30.74
N GLN A 236 -9.97 35.76 -30.93
CA GLN A 236 -8.72 36.50 -31.08
C GLN A 236 -8.47 37.47 -29.92
N LYS A 237 -9.42 37.61 -28.98
CA LYS A 237 -9.30 38.52 -27.84
C LYS A 237 -8.55 37.85 -26.69
N LEU A 238 -7.25 38.11 -26.61
CA LEU A 238 -6.42 37.70 -25.47
C LEU A 238 -6.84 38.47 -24.21
N GLU A 239 -7.02 37.76 -23.10
CA GLU A 239 -7.40 38.34 -21.81
C GLU A 239 -6.25 38.31 -20.79
N GLY A 240 -5.29 37.39 -20.93
CA GLY A 240 -4.08 37.30 -20.11
C GLY A 240 -3.62 35.86 -19.89
N GLY A 241 -2.60 35.68 -19.03
CA GLY A 241 -2.07 34.37 -18.67
C GLY A 241 -2.74 33.74 -17.45
N HIS A 242 -2.85 32.41 -17.45
CA HIS A 242 -3.45 31.63 -16.36
C HIS A 242 -2.61 30.41 -16.00
N CYS A 243 -2.43 30.15 -14.71
CA CYS A 243 -1.68 29.00 -14.18
C CYS A 243 -2.64 27.90 -13.72
N ILE A 244 -2.35 26.65 -14.07
CA ILE A 244 -3.18 25.48 -13.73
C ILE A 244 -2.30 24.27 -13.40
N SER A 245 -2.93 23.17 -12.99
CA SER A 245 -2.28 21.86 -12.88
C SER A 245 -2.69 20.97 -14.06
N CYS A 246 -1.74 20.53 -14.87
CA CYS A 246 -1.94 19.50 -15.90
C CYS A 246 -1.88 18.13 -15.22
N ILE A 247 -3.01 17.42 -15.20
CA ILE A 247 -3.19 16.19 -14.43
C ILE A 247 -3.25 14.93 -15.31
N GLY A 248 -2.96 15.05 -16.60
CA GLY A 248 -3.11 13.93 -17.51
C GLY A 248 -3.16 14.34 -18.97
N TYR A 249 -3.34 13.34 -19.82
CA TYR A 249 -3.47 13.48 -21.26
C TYR A 249 -4.32 12.35 -21.85
N ASP A 250 -4.86 12.59 -23.05
CA ASP A 250 -5.65 11.64 -23.81
C ASP A 250 -5.22 11.69 -25.28
N GLU A 251 -4.56 10.62 -25.75
CA GLU A 251 -4.09 10.51 -27.13
C GLU A 251 -5.23 10.33 -28.15
N HIS A 252 -6.37 9.76 -27.76
CA HIS A 252 -7.53 9.65 -28.66
C HIS A 252 -8.12 11.03 -28.93
N GLN A 253 -8.20 11.86 -27.90
CA GLN A 253 -8.73 13.22 -27.99
C GLN A 253 -7.66 14.25 -28.38
N LYS A 254 -6.38 13.87 -28.39
CA LYS A 254 -5.21 14.73 -28.61
C LYS A 254 -5.22 15.95 -27.68
N ALA A 255 -5.41 15.69 -26.39
CA ALA A 255 -5.70 16.73 -25.41
C ALA A 255 -4.98 16.52 -24.09
N TRP A 256 -4.60 17.63 -23.46
CA TRP A 256 -4.21 17.68 -22.06
C TRP A 256 -5.44 17.74 -21.17
N ILE A 257 -5.37 17.11 -20.00
CA ILE A 257 -6.41 17.12 -18.97
C ILE A 257 -5.94 18.03 -17.84
N CYS A 258 -6.70 19.07 -17.53
CA CYS A 258 -6.26 20.13 -16.64
C CYS A 258 -7.26 20.35 -15.48
N LYS A 259 -6.71 20.54 -14.28
CA LYS A 259 -7.44 21.00 -13.10
C LYS A 259 -7.39 22.54 -13.03
N ASN A 260 -8.55 23.18 -13.09
CA ASN A 260 -8.69 24.62 -12.94
C ASN A 260 -8.96 25.01 -11.47
N SER A 261 -9.00 26.32 -11.20
CA SER A 261 -9.22 26.94 -9.89
C SER A 261 -10.39 27.93 -9.88
N TRP A 262 -11.39 27.73 -10.75
CA TRP A 262 -12.57 28.60 -10.88
C TRP A 262 -13.85 27.95 -10.31
N GLY A 263 -13.67 27.05 -9.34
CA GLY A 263 -14.74 26.31 -8.71
C GLY A 263 -15.31 25.18 -9.56
N LYS A 264 -16.04 24.27 -8.89
CA LYS A 264 -16.62 23.06 -9.52
C LYS A 264 -17.72 23.35 -10.53
N ALA A 265 -18.36 24.52 -10.45
CA ALA A 265 -19.46 24.89 -11.35
C ALA A 265 -19.00 25.31 -12.75
N TRP A 266 -17.69 25.51 -12.94
CA TRP A 266 -17.09 25.88 -14.22
C TRP A 266 -16.58 24.63 -14.96
N GLY A 267 -16.67 24.61 -16.29
CA GLY A 267 -16.17 23.50 -17.11
C GLY A 267 -16.80 22.14 -16.77
N ILE A 268 -15.97 21.09 -16.77
CA ILE A 268 -16.32 19.71 -16.42
C ILE A 268 -15.97 19.48 -14.95
N ASP A 269 -16.88 19.84 -14.04
CA ASP A 269 -16.67 19.77 -12.59
C ASP A 269 -15.41 20.51 -12.09
N GLY A 270 -15.06 21.62 -12.75
CA GLY A 270 -13.85 22.41 -12.48
C GLY A 270 -12.61 21.97 -13.26
N PHE A 271 -12.74 20.98 -14.15
CA PHE A 271 -11.70 20.51 -15.05
C PHE A 271 -11.98 20.94 -16.50
N PHE A 272 -10.97 20.87 -17.34
CA PHE A 272 -11.11 21.07 -18.78
C PHE A 272 -10.13 20.20 -19.56
N LEU A 273 -10.44 20.00 -20.84
CA LEU A 273 -9.52 19.43 -21.82
C LEU A 273 -9.13 20.53 -22.80
N ILE A 274 -7.86 20.59 -23.17
CA ILE A 274 -7.32 21.55 -24.14
C ILE A 274 -6.46 20.80 -25.16
N GLY A 275 -6.60 21.14 -26.43
CA GLY A 275 -5.86 20.48 -27.50
C GLY A 275 -4.34 20.65 -27.36
N TYR A 276 -3.57 19.68 -27.84
CA TYR A 276 -2.11 19.81 -27.95
C TYR A 276 -1.73 21.03 -28.80
N GLY A 277 -0.71 21.79 -28.37
CA GLY A 277 -0.25 23.01 -29.03
C GLY A 277 -1.15 24.23 -28.87
N GLU A 278 -2.29 24.13 -28.18
CA GLU A 278 -3.24 25.24 -28.06
C GLU A 278 -2.84 26.23 -26.96
N CYS A 279 -2.94 27.53 -27.26
CA CYS A 279 -2.81 28.61 -26.29
C CYS A 279 -1.50 28.59 -25.45
N GLY A 280 -0.43 27.94 -25.94
CA GLY A 280 0.83 27.89 -25.23
C GLY A 280 0.93 26.82 -24.12
N ILE A 281 -0.09 25.99 -23.92
CA ILE A 281 -0.24 25.09 -22.76
C ILE A 281 0.92 24.11 -22.55
N ASP A 282 1.55 23.67 -23.64
CA ASP A 282 2.62 22.68 -23.69
C ASP A 282 3.90 23.23 -24.31
N ALA A 283 4.09 24.55 -24.27
CA ALA A 283 5.38 25.16 -24.54
C ALA A 283 6.42 24.76 -23.48
N SER A 284 6.01 24.80 -22.20
CA SER A 284 6.79 24.32 -21.06
C SER A 284 5.89 23.98 -19.88
N MET A 285 6.26 22.98 -19.10
CA MET A 285 5.61 22.64 -17.83
C MET A 285 6.66 22.47 -16.73
N TRP A 286 6.33 22.75 -15.47
CA TRP A 286 7.22 22.51 -14.34
C TRP A 286 6.89 21.18 -13.65
N ALA A 287 7.93 20.38 -13.48
CA ALA A 287 7.93 19.10 -12.81
C ALA A 287 8.51 19.23 -11.41
N VAL A 288 7.80 18.68 -10.41
CA VAL A 288 8.27 18.60 -9.02
C VAL A 288 8.83 17.20 -8.78
N ASP A 289 10.15 17.09 -8.72
CA ASP A 289 10.89 15.83 -8.61
C ASP A 289 10.73 15.17 -7.25
N SER A 290 11.00 15.94 -6.20
CA SER A 290 11.06 15.45 -4.84
C SER A 290 10.62 16.53 -3.85
N PHE A 291 10.41 16.11 -2.61
CA PHE A 291 10.22 17.00 -1.48
C PHE A 291 11.35 16.76 -0.48
N SER A 292 11.89 17.84 0.07
CA SER A 292 12.96 17.84 1.08
C SER A 292 12.42 17.75 2.51
N GLU A 293 11.15 18.11 2.72
CA GLU A 293 10.42 17.96 3.97
C GLU A 293 8.96 17.64 3.65
N PHE A 294 8.35 16.73 4.41
CA PHE A 294 6.94 16.35 4.26
C PHE A 294 6.25 16.39 5.61
N TYR A 295 5.31 17.30 5.81
CA TYR A 295 4.45 17.27 6.99
C TYR A 295 3.14 16.53 6.69
N PRO A 296 2.61 15.69 7.61
CA PRO A 296 3.06 15.38 8.98
C PRO A 296 3.98 14.15 9.07
N LEU A 297 4.83 13.90 8.08
CA LEU A 297 5.61 12.68 8.04
C LEU A 297 6.85 12.75 8.94
N TYR A 298 7.16 11.62 9.57
CA TYR A 298 8.41 11.42 10.29
C TYR A 298 9.60 11.48 9.32
N PRO A 299 10.57 12.38 9.53
CA PRO A 299 11.69 12.60 8.61
C PRO A 299 12.84 11.59 8.83
N GLY A 300 12.53 10.30 8.97
CA GLY A 300 13.52 9.26 9.28
C GLY A 300 13.24 7.92 8.60
N ILE A 301 13.83 6.85 9.15
CA ILE A 301 13.55 5.49 8.69
C ILE A 301 12.24 5.01 9.30
N LEU A 302 11.27 4.68 8.45
CA LEU A 302 9.97 4.14 8.83
C LEU A 302 10.05 2.62 9.00
N LEU A 303 9.72 2.15 10.21
CA LEU A 303 9.20 0.81 10.44
C LEU A 303 7.67 0.91 10.54
N ARG A 304 6.94 0.27 9.63
CA ARG A 304 5.48 0.36 9.63
C ARG A 304 4.89 -0.42 10.80
N ASP A 305 3.91 0.16 11.48
CA ASP A 305 3.09 -0.56 12.46
C ASP A 305 1.96 -1.39 11.80
N ASN A 306 1.49 -0.96 10.63
CA ASN A 306 0.52 -1.68 9.80
C ASN A 306 0.63 -1.27 8.32
N PHE A 307 -0.08 -1.96 7.41
CA PHE A 307 -0.01 -1.65 5.97
C PHE A 307 -0.54 -0.27 5.55
N LYS A 308 -1.21 0.46 6.44
CA LYS A 308 -1.68 1.83 6.21
C LYS A 308 -0.78 2.89 6.84
N ASP A 309 0.30 2.46 7.50
CA ASP A 309 1.31 3.35 8.02
C ASP A 309 2.24 3.78 6.89
N PHE A 310 2.26 5.08 6.64
CA PHE A 310 3.15 5.71 5.67
C PHE A 310 4.01 6.79 6.35
N GLY A 311 4.20 6.68 7.68
CA GLY A 311 5.02 7.56 8.51
C GLY A 311 4.32 8.82 9.00
N GLN A 312 3.00 8.87 8.98
CA GLN A 312 2.23 9.93 9.64
C GLN A 312 2.36 9.81 11.15
N VAL A 313 2.49 10.94 11.83
CA VAL A 313 2.58 11.01 13.28
C VAL A 313 1.36 11.74 13.86
N PRO A 314 0.58 11.13 14.78
CA PRO A 314 0.67 9.75 15.24
C PRO A 314 0.13 8.74 14.20
N VAL A 315 0.64 7.51 14.22
CA VAL A 315 0.21 6.41 13.36
C VAL A 315 -1.24 6.02 13.68
N ALA A 316 -2.06 5.86 12.65
CA ALA A 316 -3.43 5.39 12.78
C ALA A 316 -3.54 3.88 12.55
N GLY A 317 -4.48 3.23 13.24
CA GLY A 317 -4.79 1.80 13.08
C GLY A 317 -4.17 0.92 14.16
N THR A 318 -4.02 -0.36 13.85
CA THR A 318 -3.47 -1.36 14.78
C THR A 318 -1.95 -1.23 14.85
N LEU A 319 -1.40 -1.11 16.06
CA LEU A 319 0.06 -1.01 16.29
C LEU A 319 0.73 -2.38 16.45
N THR A 320 -0.04 -3.46 16.48
CA THR A 320 0.43 -4.78 16.92
C THR A 320 0.75 -5.74 15.78
N THR A 321 0.70 -5.25 14.54
CA THR A 321 0.70 -6.07 13.31
C THR A 321 1.75 -5.60 12.32
N SER A 322 2.89 -5.09 12.81
CA SER A 322 3.94 -4.55 11.95
C SER A 322 4.27 -5.53 10.81
N PRO A 323 4.11 -5.12 9.53
CA PRO A 323 4.49 -5.93 8.39
C PRO A 323 6.00 -5.92 8.13
N ASP A 324 6.74 -5.16 8.94
CA ASP A 324 8.17 -4.90 8.79
C ASP A 324 9.01 -5.67 9.80
N ILE A 325 8.37 -6.31 10.78
CA ILE A 325 8.92 -7.39 11.60
C ILE A 325 8.38 -8.72 11.06
N ILE A 326 9.24 -9.57 10.50
CA ILE A 326 8.81 -10.70 9.66
C ILE A 326 9.31 -12.01 10.27
N PRO A 327 8.55 -12.64 11.19
CA PRO A 327 8.87 -13.99 11.66
C PRO A 327 8.74 -14.98 10.50
N TYR A 328 9.75 -15.82 10.27
CA TYR A 328 9.78 -16.72 9.11
C TYR A 328 10.00 -18.20 9.46
N GLY A 329 9.97 -18.53 10.75
CA GLY A 329 10.11 -19.90 11.25
C GLY A 329 11.52 -20.45 11.02
N LYS A 330 11.63 -21.75 10.76
CA LYS A 330 12.93 -22.47 10.63
C LYS A 330 13.63 -22.28 9.28
N GLU A 331 12.95 -21.69 8.30
CA GLU A 331 13.44 -21.57 6.93
C GLU A 331 14.23 -20.28 6.74
N VAL A 332 15.24 -20.33 5.88
CA VAL A 332 16.01 -19.14 5.47
C VAL A 332 15.49 -18.69 4.11
N ILE A 333 15.30 -17.39 3.94
CA ILE A 333 15.04 -16.80 2.63
C ILE A 333 16.36 -16.69 1.88
N ASN A 334 16.46 -17.31 0.69
CA ASN A 334 17.70 -17.32 -0.10
C ASN A 334 18.15 -15.93 -0.55
N ASN A 335 17.19 -15.06 -0.91
CA ASN A 335 17.44 -13.65 -1.24
C ASN A 335 16.40 -12.77 -0.54
N PRO A 336 16.61 -12.46 0.76
CA PRO A 336 15.67 -11.67 1.55
C PRO A 336 15.42 -10.30 0.95
N GLU A 337 16.47 -9.68 0.40
CA GLU A 337 16.37 -8.34 -0.17
C GLU A 337 15.36 -8.29 -1.31
N LYS A 338 15.49 -9.18 -2.30
CA LYS A 338 14.57 -9.23 -3.43
C LYS A 338 13.15 -9.60 -2.99
N GLU A 339 13.00 -10.71 -2.27
CA GLU A 339 11.68 -11.26 -1.95
C GLU A 339 10.88 -10.32 -1.04
N LEU A 340 11.51 -9.74 -0.01
CA LEU A 340 10.82 -8.90 0.95
C LEU A 340 10.58 -7.47 0.41
N LYS A 341 11.38 -6.97 -0.54
CA LYS A 341 11.06 -5.73 -1.28
C LYS A 341 9.83 -5.94 -2.18
N GLU A 342 9.79 -7.02 -2.96
CA GLU A 342 8.65 -7.34 -3.85
C GLU A 342 7.33 -7.53 -3.09
N LYS A 343 7.40 -8.10 -1.87
CA LYS A 343 6.25 -8.34 -1.00
C LYS A 343 5.97 -7.18 -0.03
N TRP A 344 6.29 -5.93 -0.37
CA TRP A 344 6.10 -4.77 0.51
C TRP A 344 4.68 -4.61 1.07
N PHE A 345 3.67 -4.94 0.26
CA PHE A 345 2.24 -4.81 0.61
C PHE A 345 1.59 -6.15 1.05
N ALA A 346 2.39 -7.17 1.36
CA ALA A 346 1.91 -8.47 1.80
C ALA A 346 2.52 -8.86 3.14
N ASP A 347 1.73 -9.54 4.00
CA ASP A 347 2.25 -10.08 5.26
C ASP A 347 2.98 -11.38 4.96
N CYS A 348 4.27 -11.39 5.26
CA CYS A 348 5.15 -12.54 5.07
C CYS A 348 5.37 -13.32 6.37
N GLY A 349 4.78 -12.85 7.48
CA GLY A 349 4.95 -13.45 8.79
C GLY A 349 4.36 -14.87 8.88
N LYS A 350 5.10 -15.77 9.54
CA LYS A 350 4.71 -17.13 9.91
C LYS A 350 4.74 -17.28 11.43
N ASP A 351 4.04 -18.30 11.94
CA ASP A 351 4.17 -18.69 13.34
C ASP A 351 5.61 -19.12 13.68
N LEU A 352 6.04 -18.82 14.90
CA LEU A 352 7.34 -19.23 15.42
C LEU A 352 7.24 -20.61 16.08
N LEU A 353 8.28 -21.42 15.93
CA LEU A 353 8.33 -22.76 16.51
C LEU A 353 9.03 -22.74 17.87
N ALA A 354 8.42 -23.39 18.87
CA ALA A 354 8.96 -23.47 20.21
C ALA A 354 10.29 -24.24 20.29
N ASN A 355 11.20 -23.75 21.11
CA ASN A 355 12.48 -24.36 21.52
C ASN A 355 13.43 -24.71 20.35
N VAL A 356 13.28 -24.05 19.21
CA VAL A 356 14.17 -24.19 18.04
C VAL A 356 14.54 -22.82 17.48
N GLY A 357 15.61 -22.78 16.69
CA GLY A 357 16.03 -21.54 16.03
C GLY A 357 15.01 -21.13 14.97
N ASN A 358 14.48 -19.93 15.09
CA ASN A 358 13.64 -19.29 14.11
C ASN A 358 14.36 -18.05 13.55
N TYR A 359 14.17 -17.81 12.26
CA TYR A 359 14.63 -16.63 11.55
C TYR A 359 13.56 -15.55 11.57
N ILE A 360 13.95 -14.32 11.86
CA ILE A 360 13.09 -13.15 11.85
C ILE A 360 13.79 -12.07 11.03
N TYR A 361 13.15 -11.62 9.96
CA TYR A 361 13.68 -10.59 9.08
C TYR A 361 13.09 -9.22 9.45
N MET A 362 13.83 -8.17 9.14
CA MET A 362 13.33 -6.80 9.24
C MET A 362 13.52 -6.08 7.91
N ARG A 363 12.59 -5.17 7.63
CA ARG A 363 12.67 -4.24 6.51
C ARG A 363 12.16 -2.88 6.96
N ALA A 364 12.48 -1.83 6.22
CA ALA A 364 12.04 -0.47 6.52
C ALA A 364 11.93 0.36 5.23
N PHE A 365 11.49 1.61 5.36
CA PHE A 365 11.41 2.56 4.26
C PHE A 365 12.08 3.87 4.65
N ASN A 366 12.94 4.41 3.81
CA ASN A 366 13.58 5.69 4.09
C ASN A 366 12.65 6.85 3.69
N LEU A 367 12.01 7.50 4.67
CA LEU A 367 11.25 8.74 4.48
C LEU A 367 12.13 9.99 4.57
N ASN A 368 13.36 9.85 5.04
CA ASN A 368 14.32 10.93 5.10
C ASN A 368 14.73 11.35 3.68
N THR A 369 15.26 12.56 3.57
CA THR A 369 15.63 13.18 2.29
C THR A 369 17.12 13.06 1.98
N ILE A 370 17.84 12.41 2.89
CA ILE A 370 19.25 12.06 2.77
C ILE A 370 19.41 10.53 2.71
N GLU A 371 20.50 10.12 2.07
CA GLU A 371 20.96 8.74 2.14
C GLU A 371 21.48 8.44 3.56
N GLU A 372 21.08 7.30 4.14
CA GLU A 372 21.52 6.89 5.47
C GLU A 372 21.92 5.41 5.54
N ASP A 373 22.87 5.13 6.43
CA ASP A 373 23.10 3.79 6.94
C ASP A 373 22.12 3.50 8.08
N VAL A 374 21.50 2.32 8.05
CA VAL A 374 20.44 1.91 8.97
C VAL A 374 20.89 0.70 9.79
N LYS A 375 20.77 0.80 11.11
CA LYS A 375 20.93 -0.32 12.03
C LYS A 375 19.56 -0.78 12.52
N PHE A 376 19.27 -2.06 12.35
CA PHE A 376 18.06 -2.70 12.82
C PHE A 376 18.35 -3.38 14.15
N HIS A 377 17.49 -3.15 15.12
CA HIS A 377 17.49 -3.82 16.42
C HIS A 377 16.13 -4.49 16.63
N LEU A 378 16.14 -5.67 17.23
CA LEU A 378 14.94 -6.43 17.52
C LEU A 378 14.96 -6.94 18.96
N TYR A 379 13.85 -6.74 19.66
CA TYR A 379 13.66 -7.14 21.05
C TYR A 379 12.44 -8.03 21.17
N TYR A 380 12.39 -8.86 22.22
CA TYR A 380 11.20 -9.63 22.56
C TYR A 380 10.72 -9.32 23.98
N SER A 381 9.41 -9.36 24.17
CA SER A 381 8.77 -9.20 25.47
C SER A 381 7.54 -10.11 25.56
N PRO A 382 7.27 -10.77 26.69
CA PRO A 382 5.92 -11.26 26.98
C PRO A 382 4.92 -10.10 26.86
N ALA A 383 3.73 -10.34 26.31
CA ALA A 383 2.75 -9.27 26.07
C ALA A 383 2.35 -8.58 27.39
N SER A 384 2.32 -9.33 28.49
CA SER A 384 2.12 -8.82 29.86
C SER A 384 3.16 -7.79 30.32
N LEU A 385 4.37 -7.78 29.74
CA LEU A 385 5.47 -6.89 30.11
C LEU A 385 5.79 -5.84 29.04
N LEU A 386 5.16 -5.90 27.86
CA LEU A 386 5.47 -5.05 26.72
C LEU A 386 5.40 -3.55 27.04
N MET A 387 4.45 -3.14 27.88
CA MET A 387 4.24 -1.72 28.21
C MET A 387 5.34 -1.13 29.11
N TYR A 388 6.32 -1.93 29.52
CA TYR A 388 7.40 -1.53 30.43
C TYR A 388 8.76 -1.75 29.76
N PRO A 389 9.27 -0.79 28.95
CA PRO A 389 10.56 -0.92 28.28
C PRO A 389 11.72 -1.32 29.20
N GLY A 390 11.73 -0.84 30.44
CA GLY A 390 12.72 -1.25 31.45
C GLY A 390 12.72 -2.75 31.81
N LYS A 391 11.68 -3.52 31.43
CA LYS A 391 11.56 -4.97 31.68
C LYS A 391 12.01 -5.83 30.50
N TRP A 392 12.13 -5.26 29.31
CA TRP A 392 12.48 -6.02 28.11
C TRP A 392 13.60 -5.39 27.26
N LYS A 393 14.07 -4.17 27.57
CA LYS A 393 15.15 -3.51 26.82
C LYS A 393 16.44 -4.33 26.72
N ASP A 394 16.67 -5.21 27.69
CA ASP A 394 17.83 -6.10 27.74
C ASP A 394 17.60 -7.43 26.97
N ASN A 395 16.37 -7.69 26.51
CA ASN A 395 15.99 -8.88 25.73
C ASN A 395 16.27 -8.68 24.22
N ALA A 396 17.42 -8.10 23.88
CA ALA A 396 17.83 -7.90 22.50
C ALA A 396 18.13 -9.25 21.81
N LEU A 397 17.56 -9.46 20.63
CA LEU A 397 17.86 -10.61 19.79
C LEU A 397 19.16 -10.38 19.03
N LYS A 398 19.92 -11.46 18.85
CA LYS A 398 21.13 -11.45 18.03
C LYS A 398 20.81 -11.85 16.59
N THR A 399 21.59 -11.35 15.66
CA THR A 399 21.53 -11.76 14.26
C THR A 399 21.98 -13.21 14.07
N SER A 400 21.78 -13.77 12.89
CA SER A 400 22.22 -15.13 12.57
C SER A 400 23.75 -15.25 12.57
N SER A 401 24.46 -14.15 12.28
CA SER A 401 25.91 -14.01 12.48
C SER A 401 26.33 -13.66 13.92
N GLY A 402 25.39 -13.54 14.85
CA GLY A 402 25.64 -13.29 16.27
C GLY A 402 25.87 -11.84 16.66
N GLN A 403 25.61 -10.88 15.76
CA GLN A 403 25.73 -9.44 16.01
C GLN A 403 24.55 -8.90 16.83
N ALA A 404 24.73 -7.74 17.46
CA ALA A 404 23.70 -7.07 18.25
C ALA A 404 22.63 -6.34 17.39
N TYR A 405 22.93 -6.11 16.12
CA TYR A 405 22.06 -5.46 15.15
C TYR A 405 22.40 -5.95 13.75
N ALA A 406 21.45 -5.81 12.83
CA ALA A 406 21.68 -6.00 11.41
C ALA A 406 21.83 -4.63 10.74
N GLU A 407 22.59 -4.55 9.65
CA GLU A 407 22.84 -3.28 8.95
C GLU A 407 22.19 -3.27 7.57
N ALA A 408 21.95 -2.06 7.05
CA ALA A 408 21.84 -1.79 5.63
C ALA A 408 22.50 -0.44 5.34
N LYS A 409 23.21 -0.35 4.22
CA LYS A 409 24.06 0.82 3.90
C LYS A 409 23.57 1.55 2.67
N GLY A 410 23.79 2.86 2.64
CA GLY A 410 23.49 3.70 1.48
C GLY A 410 22.02 3.67 1.08
N VAL A 411 21.11 3.72 2.05
CA VAL A 411 19.67 3.64 1.78
C VAL A 411 19.17 4.98 1.27
N ASN A 412 18.78 5.04 0.00
CA ASN A 412 18.36 6.28 -0.64
C ASN A 412 16.95 6.72 -0.21
N GLN A 413 16.63 8.01 -0.37
CA GLN A 413 15.26 8.51 -0.14
C GLN A 413 14.24 7.71 -0.94
N GLY A 414 13.15 7.29 -0.29
CA GLY A 414 12.07 6.54 -0.91
C GLY A 414 12.42 5.09 -1.26
N GLU A 415 13.54 4.57 -0.74
CA GLU A 415 13.93 3.18 -0.91
C GLU A 415 13.35 2.30 0.21
N ILE A 416 12.82 1.14 -0.19
CA ILE A 416 12.57 0.04 0.74
C ILE A 416 13.90 -0.66 0.98
N VAL A 417 14.25 -0.86 2.24
CA VAL A 417 15.48 -1.53 2.65
C VAL A 417 15.17 -2.79 3.45
N VAL A 418 15.95 -3.85 3.25
CA VAL A 418 15.88 -5.09 4.02
C VAL A 418 17.18 -5.24 4.78
N ALA A 419 17.10 -5.61 6.06
CA ALA A 419 18.27 -5.87 6.87
C ALA A 419 19.17 -6.94 6.23
N SER A 420 20.48 -6.71 6.19
CA SER A 420 21.45 -7.62 5.56
C SER A 420 21.56 -8.99 6.24
N ASP A 421 21.14 -9.08 7.50
CA ASP A 421 21.13 -10.31 8.29
C ASP A 421 19.78 -10.47 9.01
N SER A 422 19.38 -11.72 9.19
CA SER A 422 18.19 -12.10 9.97
C SER A 422 18.50 -12.17 11.46
N PHE A 423 17.49 -11.94 12.30
CA PHE A 423 17.56 -12.25 13.73
C PHE A 423 17.24 -13.71 13.98
N CYS A 424 17.89 -14.29 14.98
CA CYS A 424 17.68 -15.68 15.39
C CYS A 424 17.13 -15.75 16.81
N TRP A 425 16.02 -16.49 17.00
CA TRP A 425 15.41 -16.65 18.31
C TRP A 425 14.91 -18.07 18.58
N LYS A 426 15.01 -18.51 19.84
CA LYS A 426 14.54 -19.80 20.35
C LYS A 426 13.48 -19.60 21.43
N PRO A 427 12.25 -19.22 21.07
CA PRO A 427 11.21 -18.95 22.05
C PRO A 427 10.73 -20.22 22.74
N ALA A 428 10.41 -20.15 24.03
CA ALA A 428 9.60 -21.16 24.69
C ALA A 428 8.10 -20.89 24.45
N ILE A 429 7.22 -21.84 24.77
CA ILE A 429 5.78 -21.53 24.89
C ILE A 429 5.57 -20.93 26.27
N ILE A 430 4.86 -19.79 26.34
CA ILE A 430 4.40 -19.20 27.58
C ILE A 430 2.91 -19.47 27.74
N LYS A 431 2.49 -19.85 28.95
CA LYS A 431 1.11 -20.22 29.26
C LYS A 431 0.30 -18.95 29.50
N ASP A 432 -0.90 -18.88 28.92
CA ASP A 432 -1.86 -17.78 29.10
C ASP A 432 -1.32 -16.38 28.71
N ASP A 433 -0.29 -16.34 27.87
CA ASP A 433 0.35 -15.12 27.36
C ASP A 433 0.87 -15.39 25.93
N HIS A 434 1.33 -14.36 25.24
CA HIS A 434 2.02 -14.46 23.95
C HIS A 434 3.20 -13.49 23.89
N TYR A 435 4.07 -13.66 22.90
CA TYR A 435 5.20 -12.75 22.75
C TYR A 435 4.87 -11.61 21.81
N CYS A 436 5.49 -10.47 22.11
CA CYS A 436 5.54 -9.30 21.27
C CYS A 436 6.99 -9.06 20.86
N LEU A 437 7.20 -8.75 19.60
CA LEU A 437 8.47 -8.27 19.07
C LEU A 437 8.40 -6.75 18.92
N VAL A 438 9.48 -6.08 19.32
CA VAL A 438 9.66 -4.64 19.15
C VAL A 438 10.85 -4.41 18.24
N GLY A 439 10.59 -3.84 17.07
CA GLY A 439 11.59 -3.40 16.12
C GLY A 439 12.00 -1.96 16.42
N ARG A 440 13.29 -1.67 16.24
CA ARG A 440 13.86 -0.31 16.34
C ARG A 440 14.88 -0.12 15.22
N VAL A 441 14.83 1.01 14.54
CA VAL A 441 15.87 1.44 13.61
C VAL A 441 16.65 2.61 14.19
N GLU A 442 17.97 2.59 13.99
CA GLU A 442 18.91 3.62 14.40
C GLU A 442 19.68 4.10 13.16
N THR A 443 19.71 5.41 12.96
CA THR A 443 20.57 6.07 11.96
C THR A 443 21.40 7.16 12.62
N ALA A 444 22.33 7.75 11.87
CA ALA A 444 23.14 8.88 12.36
C ALA A 444 22.27 10.10 12.70
N SER A 445 21.23 10.38 11.91
CA SER A 445 20.32 11.50 12.18
C SER A 445 19.22 11.16 13.20
N HIS A 446 18.84 9.89 13.32
CA HIS A 446 17.76 9.42 14.19
C HIS A 446 18.24 8.28 15.10
N PRO A 447 18.83 8.58 16.27
CA PRO A 447 19.35 7.56 17.18
C PRO A 447 18.24 6.74 17.86
N ASN A 448 17.01 7.27 17.94
CA ASN A 448 15.81 6.58 18.43
C ASN A 448 16.02 5.78 19.73
N PRO A 449 16.43 6.39 20.86
CA PRO A 449 16.70 5.65 22.10
C PRO A 449 15.45 4.94 22.64
N ILE A 450 15.63 3.78 23.30
CA ILE A 450 14.52 3.10 23.99
C ILE A 450 14.08 4.00 25.17
N PRO A 451 12.77 4.32 25.29
CA PRO A 451 12.30 5.25 26.30
C PRO A 451 12.20 4.59 27.69
N GLU A 452 12.32 5.38 28.76
CA GLU A 452 12.09 4.94 30.14
C GLU A 452 10.63 5.25 30.52
N LEU A 453 9.71 4.30 30.28
CA LEU A 453 8.26 4.49 30.49
C LEU A 453 7.70 3.54 31.56
N GLU A 454 6.59 3.95 32.19
CA GLU A 454 6.01 3.25 33.33
C GLU A 454 4.62 2.61 33.10
N GLN A 455 3.77 2.98 32.11
CA GLN A 455 2.40 2.40 31.95
C GLN A 455 1.80 2.36 30.50
N ILE A 456 0.62 1.71 30.36
CA ILE A 456 -0.05 1.28 29.10
C ILE A 456 -0.21 2.36 28.01
N PRO A 457 -0.74 3.57 28.27
CA PRO A 457 -0.88 4.55 27.19
C PRO A 457 0.48 5.06 26.71
N ASP A 458 1.47 5.15 27.59
CA ASP A 458 2.72 5.84 27.31
C ASP A 458 3.53 5.12 26.25
N PHE A 459 3.66 3.79 26.35
CA PHE A 459 4.43 3.02 25.38
C PHE A 459 3.68 2.85 24.05
N ALA A 460 2.37 2.58 24.08
CA ALA A 460 1.57 2.50 22.85
C ALA A 460 1.53 3.84 22.10
N LYS A 461 1.35 4.94 22.84
CA LYS A 461 1.44 6.30 22.30
C LYS A 461 2.84 6.59 21.77
N PHE A 462 3.88 6.22 22.51
CA PHE A 462 5.27 6.36 22.06
C PHE A 462 5.48 5.67 20.71
N ILE A 463 5.09 4.39 20.56
CA ILE A 463 5.21 3.69 19.27
C ILE A 463 4.46 4.46 18.17
N SER A 464 3.21 4.85 18.41
CA SER A 464 2.44 5.62 17.42
C SER A 464 3.07 6.96 17.06
N GLU A 465 3.88 7.55 17.95
CA GLU A 465 4.52 8.84 17.75
C GLU A 465 5.96 8.75 17.25
N ASN A 466 6.54 7.54 17.20
CA ASN A 466 7.94 7.32 16.87
C ASN A 466 8.09 6.22 15.80
N PRO A 467 7.91 6.55 14.51
CA PRO A 467 7.94 5.57 13.41
C PRO A 467 9.29 4.89 13.17
N GLY A 468 10.34 5.27 13.90
CA GLY A 468 11.58 4.49 14.01
C GLY A 468 11.44 3.23 14.89
N PHE A 469 10.25 2.98 15.45
CA PHE A 469 9.89 1.78 16.17
C PHE A 469 8.67 1.13 15.54
N ALA A 470 8.53 -0.18 15.72
CA ALA A 470 7.30 -0.87 15.38
C ALA A 470 7.06 -2.06 16.31
N TRP A 471 5.80 -2.49 16.39
CA TRP A 471 5.40 -3.61 17.23
C TRP A 471 4.68 -4.71 16.43
N ARG A 472 5.05 -5.97 16.70
CA ARG A 472 4.34 -7.15 16.21
C ARG A 472 4.04 -8.18 17.30
N ASN A 473 2.78 -8.60 17.41
CA ASN A 473 2.40 -9.80 18.16
C ASN A 473 2.79 -11.05 17.38
N VAL A 474 3.36 -12.05 18.07
CA VAL A 474 3.77 -13.32 17.46
C VAL A 474 3.21 -14.51 18.22
N SER A 475 2.79 -15.52 17.45
CA SER A 475 2.37 -16.81 17.97
C SER A 475 3.56 -17.76 18.02
N VAL A 476 3.74 -18.43 19.16
CA VAL A 476 4.71 -19.52 19.32
C VAL A 476 3.96 -20.83 19.45
N VAL A 477 4.17 -21.72 18.50
CA VAL A 477 3.48 -23.01 18.41
C VAL A 477 4.43 -24.18 18.70
N SER A 478 3.87 -25.32 19.08
CA SER A 478 4.67 -26.52 19.35
C SER A 478 5.50 -26.91 18.13
N LYS A 479 6.73 -27.40 18.36
CA LYS A 479 7.59 -27.96 17.31
C LYS A 479 6.96 -29.20 16.66
N ASP A 480 6.03 -29.88 17.33
CA ASP A 480 5.50 -31.18 16.92
C ASP A 480 4.23 -31.10 16.05
N ILE A 481 4.13 -30.08 15.19
CA ILE A 481 3.03 -29.97 14.23
C ILE A 481 3.25 -31.00 13.09
N PRO A 482 2.24 -31.82 12.74
CA PRO A 482 2.35 -32.76 11.63
C PRO A 482 2.53 -32.04 10.30
N ASP A 483 3.38 -32.58 9.43
CA ASP A 483 3.59 -32.11 8.06
C ASP A 483 2.34 -32.36 7.18
N TYR A 484 1.47 -33.30 7.57
CA TYR A 484 0.17 -33.54 6.94
C TYR A 484 -0.83 -34.03 7.97
N SER A 485 -2.05 -33.49 7.96
CA SER A 485 -3.14 -33.92 8.82
C SER A 485 -4.45 -34.02 8.03
N ILE A 486 -5.20 -35.09 8.25
CA ILE A 486 -6.54 -35.26 7.68
C ILE A 486 -7.52 -35.78 8.71
N THR A 487 -8.76 -35.31 8.63
CA THR A 487 -9.89 -35.81 9.41
C THR A 487 -10.79 -36.68 8.53
N LEU A 488 -11.05 -37.90 8.98
CA LEU A 488 -11.92 -38.88 8.34
C LEU A 488 -13.14 -39.14 9.24
N ASP A 489 -14.34 -39.08 8.68
CA ASP A 489 -15.55 -39.45 9.42
C ASP A 489 -15.66 -40.98 9.54
N TYR A 490 -16.08 -41.46 10.71
CA TYR A 490 -16.26 -42.89 11.01
C TYR A 490 -17.63 -43.14 11.63
N ASP A 491 -18.35 -44.15 11.14
CA ASP A 491 -19.67 -44.57 11.62
C ASP A 491 -19.70 -46.10 11.82
N GLN A 492 -19.92 -46.52 13.07
CA GLN A 492 -19.99 -47.92 13.47
C GLN A 492 -21.27 -48.63 13.02
N GLY A 493 -22.33 -47.90 12.67
CA GLY A 493 -23.67 -48.41 12.39
C GLY A 493 -24.24 -49.27 13.51
N LYS A 494 -25.06 -50.27 13.19
CA LYS A 494 -26.04 -50.79 14.16
C LYS A 494 -25.54 -51.82 15.16
N THR A 495 -24.26 -52.20 15.11
CA THR A 495 -23.74 -53.28 15.96
C THR A 495 -22.49 -52.86 16.72
N THR A 496 -22.37 -53.37 17.94
CA THR A 496 -21.17 -53.24 18.75
C THR A 496 -20.20 -54.34 18.35
N GLU A 497 -19.04 -53.98 17.81
CA GLU A 497 -18.03 -54.94 17.33
C GLU A 497 -16.62 -54.56 17.81
N SER A 498 -15.72 -55.55 17.88
CA SER A 498 -14.27 -55.32 18.00
C SER A 498 -13.69 -54.96 16.64
N MET A 499 -13.25 -53.72 16.48
CA MET A 499 -12.72 -53.17 15.24
C MET A 499 -11.19 -53.01 15.35
N TYR A 500 -10.47 -53.45 14.33
CA TYR A 500 -9.05 -53.19 14.12
C TYR A 500 -8.87 -51.98 13.22
N PHE A 501 -8.22 -50.94 13.73
CA PHE A 501 -7.79 -49.77 12.97
C PHE A 501 -6.32 -49.93 12.63
N VAL A 502 -5.95 -49.80 11.36
CA VAL A 502 -4.60 -50.10 10.86
C VAL A 502 -4.10 -48.98 9.94
N ILE A 503 -2.86 -48.55 10.16
CA ILE A 503 -2.08 -47.72 9.25
C ILE A 503 -1.10 -48.66 8.54
N THR A 504 -1.20 -48.73 7.22
CA THR A 504 -0.28 -49.48 6.36
C THR A 504 0.53 -48.51 5.52
N CYS A 505 1.81 -48.41 5.80
CA CYS A 505 2.79 -47.65 5.05
C CYS A 505 3.45 -48.57 4.02
N LEU A 506 3.44 -48.20 2.75
CA LEU A 506 4.03 -48.93 1.63
C LEU A 506 5.09 -48.06 0.97
N ASN A 507 6.32 -48.58 0.88
CA ASN A 507 7.48 -47.87 0.36
C ASN A 507 7.75 -46.50 1.05
N CYS A 508 7.37 -46.36 2.33
CA CYS A 508 7.51 -45.10 3.06
C CYS A 508 8.94 -44.87 3.58
N ALA A 509 9.31 -43.60 3.71
CA ALA A 509 10.64 -43.22 4.15
C ALA A 509 10.88 -43.55 5.63
N ARG A 510 11.91 -44.37 5.92
CA ARG A 510 12.32 -44.70 7.29
C ARG A 510 12.64 -43.43 8.08
N GLY A 511 12.11 -43.37 9.30
CA GLY A 511 12.31 -42.24 10.22
C GLY A 511 11.21 -41.18 10.20
N ALA A 512 10.24 -41.26 9.27
CA ALA A 512 8.99 -40.51 9.38
C ALA A 512 8.13 -41.09 10.53
N SER A 513 7.18 -40.31 11.04
CA SER A 513 6.24 -40.74 12.09
C SER A 513 4.79 -40.63 11.62
N VAL A 514 3.95 -41.54 12.10
CA VAL A 514 2.49 -41.56 11.86
C VAL A 514 1.73 -41.70 13.16
N GLU A 515 0.51 -41.16 13.20
CA GLU A 515 -0.42 -41.25 14.32
C GLU A 515 -1.86 -41.31 13.79
N LEU A 516 -2.74 -42.01 14.51
CA LEU A 516 -4.18 -42.00 14.26
C LEU A 516 -4.92 -41.88 15.59
N THR A 517 -5.71 -40.83 15.76
CA THR A 517 -6.52 -40.59 16.96
C THR A 517 -7.99 -40.43 16.58
N CYS A 518 -8.90 -40.61 17.54
CA CYS A 518 -10.31 -40.26 17.35
C CYS A 518 -10.72 -39.22 18.39
N GLY A 519 -11.19 -38.06 17.93
CA GLY A 519 -11.69 -37.01 18.81
C GLY A 519 -13.07 -37.38 19.35
N SER A 520 -13.16 -37.95 20.55
CA SER A 520 -14.42 -38.06 21.30
C SER A 520 -14.22 -37.63 22.75
N THR A 521 -15.23 -36.98 23.33
CA THR A 521 -15.22 -36.45 24.70
C THR A 521 -15.52 -37.50 25.77
N LEU A 522 -15.70 -38.77 25.39
CA LEU A 522 -16.09 -39.86 26.28
C LEU A 522 -14.97 -40.91 26.39
N PRO A 523 -14.78 -41.53 27.57
CA PRO A 523 -13.61 -42.38 27.85
C PRO A 523 -13.57 -43.70 27.05
N LYS A 524 -14.64 -44.09 26.35
CA LYS A 524 -14.70 -45.30 25.50
C LYS A 524 -15.64 -45.06 24.31
N PRO A 525 -15.28 -45.45 23.08
CA PRO A 525 -14.09 -46.23 22.71
C PRO A 525 -12.81 -45.40 22.52
N THR A 526 -11.65 -45.93 22.94
CA THR A 526 -10.34 -45.33 22.64
C THR A 526 -9.86 -45.86 21.29
N ILE A 527 -9.83 -45.00 20.27
CA ILE A 527 -9.16 -45.27 19.00
C ILE A 527 -7.92 -44.37 18.98
N ASN A 528 -6.78 -44.94 19.36
CA ASN A 528 -5.52 -44.22 19.45
C ASN A 528 -4.35 -45.13 19.07
N ILE A 529 -3.78 -44.90 17.90
CA ILE A 529 -2.46 -45.37 17.51
C ILE A 529 -1.52 -44.20 17.84
N PRO A 530 -0.75 -44.26 18.95
CA PRO A 530 0.12 -43.16 19.34
C PRO A 530 1.18 -42.92 18.27
N LYS A 531 1.73 -41.71 18.23
CA LYS A 531 2.82 -41.35 17.32
C LYS A 531 3.94 -42.39 17.30
N ARG A 532 4.17 -42.98 16.13
CA ARG A 532 5.11 -44.09 15.92
C ARG A 532 5.99 -43.85 14.71
N LYS A 533 7.28 -44.14 14.86
CA LYS A 533 8.26 -44.05 13.78
C LYS A 533 8.15 -45.24 12.84
N ILE A 534 8.20 -44.95 11.55
CA ILE A 534 8.30 -45.94 10.48
C ILE A 534 9.73 -46.50 10.48
N ASP A 535 9.88 -47.77 10.86
CA ASP A 535 11.16 -48.46 11.01
C ASP A 535 11.60 -49.25 9.75
N SER A 536 10.66 -49.52 8.85
CA SER A 536 10.81 -50.34 7.65
C SER A 536 10.09 -49.70 6.46
N SER A 537 10.48 -50.06 5.23
CA SER A 537 9.86 -49.48 4.01
C SER A 537 8.39 -49.83 3.89
N ASP A 538 8.03 -51.05 4.31
CA ASP A 538 6.65 -51.49 4.46
C ASP A 538 6.39 -51.69 5.96
N PHE A 539 5.59 -50.81 6.54
CA PHE A 539 5.34 -50.72 7.98
C PHE A 539 3.84 -50.79 8.25
N VAL A 540 3.44 -51.63 9.20
CA VAL A 540 2.03 -51.80 9.56
C VAL A 540 1.90 -51.63 11.06
N ILE A 541 0.96 -50.79 11.49
CA ILE A 541 0.61 -50.62 12.89
C ILE A 541 -0.90 -50.53 13.03
N GLY A 542 -1.44 -51.10 14.11
CA GLY A 542 -2.86 -51.00 14.37
C GLY A 542 -3.23 -51.08 15.85
N VAL A 543 -4.49 -50.81 16.13
CA VAL A 543 -5.11 -50.93 17.45
C VAL A 543 -6.47 -51.60 17.32
N GLU A 544 -6.76 -52.54 18.21
CA GLU A 544 -8.11 -53.09 18.38
C GLU A 544 -8.89 -52.22 19.35
N SER A 545 -10.13 -51.88 19.01
CA SER A 545 -11.02 -51.14 19.89
C SER A 545 -12.44 -51.66 19.77
N LYS A 546 -13.09 -51.87 20.91
CA LYS A 546 -14.50 -52.30 20.96
C LYS A 546 -15.39 -51.07 20.78
N ILE A 547 -16.01 -50.95 19.61
CA ILE A 547 -16.79 -49.77 19.24
C ILE A 547 -18.28 -50.06 19.46
N PRO A 548 -19.02 -49.23 20.22
CA PRO A 548 -20.44 -49.43 20.44
C PRO A 548 -21.28 -49.12 19.21
N ALA A 549 -22.42 -49.80 19.07
CA ALA A 549 -23.42 -49.49 18.05
C ALA A 549 -23.79 -48.00 18.06
N GLU A 550 -24.02 -47.46 16.86
CA GLU A 550 -24.37 -46.07 16.53
C GLU A 550 -23.28 -45.05 16.90
N PHE A 551 -22.05 -45.51 17.20
CA PHE A 551 -20.92 -44.61 17.39
C PHE A 551 -20.54 -43.90 16.09
N THR A 552 -20.55 -42.57 16.14
CA THR A 552 -19.96 -41.70 15.11
C THR A 552 -18.78 -40.95 15.69
N GLY A 553 -17.65 -40.92 14.98
CA GLY A 553 -16.44 -40.25 15.43
C GLY A 553 -15.64 -39.65 14.28
N LYS A 554 -14.68 -38.79 14.61
CA LYS A 554 -13.73 -38.20 13.66
C LYS A 554 -12.35 -38.76 13.92
N LEU A 555 -11.85 -39.57 12.99
CA LEU A 555 -10.48 -40.09 12.98
C LEU A 555 -9.54 -39.01 12.43
N ILE A 556 -8.52 -38.63 13.19
CA ILE A 556 -7.50 -37.67 12.78
C ILE A 556 -6.21 -38.43 12.55
N PHE A 557 -5.76 -38.45 11.30
CA PHE A 557 -4.45 -38.99 10.93
C PHE A 557 -3.44 -37.87 10.82
N ASN A 558 -2.26 -38.08 11.41
CA ASN A 558 -1.15 -37.15 11.41
C ASN A 558 0.11 -37.83 10.87
N TYR A 559 0.83 -37.14 10.00
CA TYR A 559 2.11 -37.57 9.44
C TYR A 559 3.19 -36.52 9.70
N TRP A 560 4.36 -36.96 10.15
CA TRP A 560 5.57 -36.15 10.28
C TRP A 560 6.67 -36.76 9.42
N LYS A 561 7.19 -36.02 8.46
CA LYS A 561 8.35 -36.38 7.64
C LYS A 561 9.63 -36.48 8.47
N GLU A 562 9.74 -35.70 9.54
CA GLU A 562 10.94 -35.56 10.37
C GLU A 562 12.22 -35.33 9.52
N LYS A 563 13.20 -36.24 9.58
CA LYS A 563 14.44 -36.20 8.79
C LYS A 563 14.47 -37.28 7.70
N ALA A 564 13.33 -37.91 7.41
CA ALA A 564 13.25 -38.98 6.44
C ALA A 564 13.56 -38.44 5.03
N LYS A 565 14.42 -39.15 4.28
CA LYS A 565 14.73 -38.80 2.89
C LYS A 565 13.46 -38.88 2.05
N ALA A 566 13.29 -37.93 1.12
CA ALA A 566 12.18 -37.99 0.19
C ALA A 566 12.28 -39.27 -0.65
N ILE A 567 11.21 -40.05 -0.69
CA ILE A 567 11.03 -41.19 -1.58
C ILE A 567 9.89 -40.82 -2.54
N GLU A 568 10.03 -41.16 -3.81
CA GLU A 568 8.96 -40.99 -4.79
C GLU A 568 8.07 -42.24 -4.79
N GLU A 569 6.76 -42.04 -5.01
CA GLU A 569 5.80 -43.15 -5.15
C GLU A 569 5.65 -44.02 -3.89
N TRP A 570 5.45 -43.39 -2.73
CA TRP A 570 5.02 -44.08 -1.51
C TRP A 570 3.51 -43.91 -1.25
N GLN A 571 2.94 -44.83 -0.47
CA GLN A 571 1.52 -44.85 -0.15
C GLN A 571 1.29 -45.15 1.34
N ILE A 572 0.41 -44.39 1.99
CA ILE A 572 -0.11 -44.73 3.33
C ILE A 572 -1.60 -45.05 3.19
N ARG A 573 -2.03 -46.18 3.76
CA ARG A 573 -3.41 -46.62 3.81
C ARG A 573 -3.91 -46.61 5.25
N ILE A 574 -5.09 -46.04 5.45
CA ILE A 574 -5.80 -46.08 6.72
C ILE A 574 -7.01 -47.00 6.53
N SER A 575 -7.05 -48.06 7.34
CA SER A 575 -8.05 -49.12 7.22
C SER A 575 -8.70 -49.44 8.56
N ALA A 576 -9.96 -49.86 8.53
CA ALA A 576 -10.66 -50.41 9.67
C ALA A 576 -11.32 -51.75 9.26
N PHE A 577 -11.26 -52.79 10.08
CA PHE A 577 -11.90 -54.10 9.79
C PHE A 577 -12.24 -54.85 11.07
N TYR A 578 -13.10 -55.87 11.01
CA TYR A 578 -13.38 -56.76 12.15
C TYR A 578 -13.24 -58.23 11.73
N LEU A 579 -13.10 -59.12 12.72
CA LEU A 579 -13.05 -60.57 12.51
C LEU A 579 -14.37 -61.18 12.96
N SER A 580 -15.01 -61.98 12.10
CA SER A 580 -16.25 -62.70 12.46
C SER A 580 -15.92 -64.09 13.03
N GLU A 581 -16.42 -64.38 14.24
CA GLU A 581 -16.17 -65.65 14.94
C GLU A 581 -16.76 -66.88 14.23
N GLN A 582 -17.68 -66.73 13.27
CA GLN A 582 -18.36 -67.87 12.67
C GLN A 582 -17.54 -68.62 11.61
N ASN A 583 -16.50 -68.01 10.98
CA ASN A 583 -15.76 -68.66 9.87
C ASN A 583 -14.25 -68.34 9.80
N ASN A 584 -13.66 -67.61 10.76
CA ASN A 584 -12.25 -67.19 10.72
C ASN A 584 -11.85 -66.42 9.43
N THR A 585 -12.84 -65.92 8.67
CA THR A 585 -12.64 -65.13 7.47
C THR A 585 -12.49 -63.66 7.82
N LEU A 586 -11.45 -63.03 7.26
CA LEU A 586 -11.19 -61.60 7.38
C LEU A 586 -12.22 -60.86 6.53
N HIS A 587 -13.22 -60.24 7.17
CA HIS A 587 -14.19 -59.42 6.47
C HIS A 587 -13.58 -58.02 6.25
N SER A 588 -12.83 -57.86 5.16
CA SER A 588 -12.69 -56.54 4.55
C SER A 588 -14.06 -56.19 3.97
N CYS A 589 -14.62 -55.04 4.34
CA CYS A 589 -15.98 -54.70 3.95
C CYS A 589 -16.04 -54.22 2.49
N TYR A 590 -15.80 -55.14 1.54
CA TYR A 590 -16.22 -55.01 0.15
C TYR A 590 -17.53 -55.77 -0.04
N ALA A 591 -18.64 -55.25 0.48
CA ALA A 591 -19.96 -55.70 0.05
C ALA A 591 -21.02 -54.66 0.38
N ILE A 592 -21.73 -54.24 -0.67
CA ILE A 592 -23.04 -53.58 -0.59
C ILE A 592 -23.91 -54.33 0.43
N PRO A 593 -24.63 -53.65 1.34
CA PRO A 593 -25.50 -54.34 2.28
C PRO A 593 -26.58 -55.11 1.50
N ILE A 594 -26.58 -56.43 1.62
CA ILE A 594 -27.80 -57.22 1.47
C ILE A 594 -28.75 -56.71 2.57
N GLU A 595 -29.97 -56.33 2.22
CA GLU A 595 -30.99 -55.93 3.21
C GLU A 595 -31.04 -56.97 4.35
N GLY A 596 -30.67 -56.52 5.57
CA GLY A 596 -30.66 -57.37 6.76
C GLY A 596 -29.29 -57.67 7.39
N SER A 597 -28.16 -57.17 6.87
CA SER A 597 -26.85 -57.41 7.49
C SER A 597 -26.62 -56.62 8.79
N LYS A 598 -26.03 -57.32 9.79
CA LYS A 598 -25.45 -56.77 11.03
C LYS A 598 -24.13 -56.05 10.67
N GLY A 599 -23.98 -54.77 11.02
CA GLY A 599 -22.73 -54.03 10.80
C GLY A 599 -22.87 -52.53 10.50
N PRO A 600 -21.73 -51.84 10.25
CA PRO A 600 -21.65 -50.41 9.97
C PRO A 600 -22.51 -49.95 8.79
N LYS A 601 -23.23 -48.84 8.99
CA LYS A 601 -24.20 -48.30 8.03
C LYS A 601 -23.65 -47.03 7.40
N LYS A 602 -23.33 -47.11 6.11
CA LYS A 602 -23.30 -45.99 5.14
C LYS A 602 -22.61 -44.70 5.64
N GLY A 603 -21.29 -44.67 5.47
CA GLY A 603 -20.47 -43.46 5.50
C GLY A 603 -19.00 -43.84 5.29
N ILE A 604 -18.54 -43.76 4.04
CA ILE A 604 -17.19 -44.11 3.54
C ILE A 604 -16.95 -45.63 3.39
N LEU A 605 -16.40 -46.02 2.23
CA LEU A 605 -15.79 -47.32 1.99
C LEU A 605 -14.91 -47.67 3.20
N ILE A 606 -15.21 -48.78 3.85
CA ILE A 606 -14.36 -49.32 4.89
C ILE A 606 -13.07 -49.81 4.22
N GLY A 607 -12.05 -48.96 4.22
CA GLY A 607 -10.70 -49.45 4.49
C GLY A 607 -9.61 -49.27 3.43
N ASP A 608 -9.63 -48.23 2.62
CA ASP A 608 -8.43 -47.81 1.87
C ASP A 608 -8.43 -46.28 1.63
N TYR A 609 -8.44 -45.45 2.69
CA TYR A 609 -8.03 -44.05 2.47
C TYR A 609 -6.55 -44.05 2.16
N THR A 610 -6.26 -43.78 0.90
CA THR A 610 -4.93 -43.85 0.32
C THR A 610 -4.36 -42.45 0.22
N ILE A 611 -3.32 -42.18 1.01
CA ILE A 611 -2.50 -40.98 0.91
C ILE A 611 -1.30 -41.35 0.04
N LYS A 612 -1.16 -40.70 -1.12
CA LYS A 612 0.00 -40.86 -1.99
C LYS A 612 1.03 -39.79 -1.69
N SER A 613 2.28 -40.05 -2.08
CA SER A 613 3.36 -39.06 -2.00
C SER A 613 3.05 -37.73 -2.70
N SER A 614 2.17 -37.72 -3.70
CA SER A 614 1.69 -36.49 -4.37
C SER A 614 0.83 -35.60 -3.48
N ASP A 615 0.13 -36.19 -2.51
CA ASP A 615 -0.91 -35.52 -1.74
C ASP A 615 -0.31 -34.69 -0.58
N ILE A 616 0.94 -34.97 -0.21
CA ILE A 616 1.73 -34.25 0.80
C ILE A 616 2.61 -33.14 0.17
N LYS A 617 2.60 -32.98 -1.16
CA LYS A 617 3.42 -31.95 -1.87
C LYS A 617 2.71 -30.60 -2.07
N LYS A 618 1.52 -30.38 -1.51
CA LYS A 618 0.84 -29.08 -1.43
C LYS A 618 0.88 -28.59 0.01
#